data_AF-A0A4R6VLC8-F1
#
_entry.id   AF-A0A4R6VLC8-F1
#
_cell.length_a   1.000
_cell.length_b   1.000
_cell.length_c   1.000
_cell.angle_alpha   90.00
_cell.angle_beta   90.00
_cell.angle_gamma   90.00
#
_symmetry.space_group_name_H-M   'P 1'
#
loop_
_entity.id
_entity.type
_entity.pdbx_description
1 polymer ?
#
loop_
_entity_poly.entity_id
_entity_poly.type
_entity_poly.pdbx_seq_one_letter_code
_entity_poly.pdbx_strand_id
1 'polypeptide(L)'
;MYSQGLIGADGATEETEEFLAKFQARIDREEKIEPNDAMPNGYRKTLVRQIGQHAHSEIVGMLPEGNWITRAPSLRRKAALLAKVQDEGGHGLYLYSAAETLGVTREQMTEELLSGKAKYSSIFNYPTPTWADIGTIGWLVDGAAIMNQIPLCRCSYGPYARAMIRVCKEESFHQRQGYEILISLCNGTEEQKQMAQDSINRWWWPALMMFGPHDAESSHSEQSMKWKIKRFSNDELRQKFIDATVPQAEYLGLTVPDPDLKWNPDKNDGKGGYDHGEIDWDEFWRVVKGHGKMNRDRIKDRKKAWDDGAWVREAALAHAEKRAARQTQHAAE
;
A
#
# COMPACT_ATOMS: atom_id res chain seq x y z
N MET A 1 2.96 -2.53 -2.66
CA MET A 1 2.87 -3.19 -1.34
C MET A 1 2.19 -4.55 -1.35
N TYR A 2 1.10 -4.73 -2.09
CA TYR A 2 0.11 -5.74 -1.73
C TYR A 2 0.52 -7.19 -1.98
N SER A 3 1.51 -7.41 -2.83
CA SER A 3 2.24 -8.66 -2.94
C SER A 3 3.39 -8.78 -1.92
N GLN A 4 4.03 -7.67 -1.55
CA GLN A 4 5.02 -7.62 -0.48
C GLN A 4 4.41 -8.04 0.87
N GLY A 5 3.12 -7.74 1.07
CA GLY A 5 2.32 -8.21 2.21
C GLY A 5 2.29 -9.73 2.36
N LEU A 6 2.47 -10.46 1.26
CA LEU A 6 2.44 -11.93 1.23
C LEU A 6 3.83 -12.56 1.44
N ILE A 7 4.91 -11.78 1.47
CA ILE A 7 6.27 -12.30 1.69
C ILE A 7 6.32 -12.96 3.07
N GLY A 8 6.59 -14.27 3.15
CA GLY A 8 6.64 -14.99 4.42
C GLY A 8 5.26 -15.26 5.05
N ALA A 9 4.18 -15.29 4.26
CA ALA A 9 2.86 -15.70 4.74
C ALA A 9 2.80 -17.20 5.03
N ASP A 10 2.39 -17.59 6.23
CA ASP A 10 2.12 -19.01 6.55
C ASP A 10 0.72 -19.40 6.06
N GLY A 11 0.68 -20.10 4.92
CA GLY A 11 -0.55 -20.65 4.35
C GLY A 11 -0.92 -22.04 4.86
N ALA A 12 -0.19 -22.59 5.85
CA ALA A 12 -0.46 -23.93 6.36
C ALA A 12 -1.82 -24.01 7.06
N THR A 13 -2.47 -25.15 6.88
CA THR A 13 -3.84 -25.41 7.29
C THR A 13 -3.95 -26.89 7.66
N GLU A 14 -4.70 -27.22 8.72
CA GLU A 14 -4.83 -28.59 9.27
C GLU A 14 -6.24 -29.17 9.03
N GLU A 15 -7.10 -28.41 8.34
CA GLU A 15 -8.47 -28.79 8.02
C GLU A 15 -8.52 -29.92 6.98
N THR A 16 -9.61 -30.67 6.98
CA THR A 16 -9.78 -31.85 6.12
C THR A 16 -9.78 -31.48 4.63
N GLU A 17 -9.30 -32.40 3.78
CA GLU A 17 -9.33 -32.23 2.32
C GLU A 17 -10.74 -31.95 1.79
N GLU A 18 -11.77 -32.58 2.38
CA GLU A 18 -13.18 -32.33 2.02
C GLU A 18 -13.58 -30.87 2.29
N PHE A 19 -13.16 -30.31 3.43
CA PHE A 19 -13.41 -28.90 3.76
C PHE A 19 -12.68 -27.97 2.78
N LEU A 20 -11.41 -28.25 2.50
CA LEU A 20 -10.60 -27.46 1.58
C LEU A 20 -11.15 -27.50 0.15
N ALA A 21 -11.63 -28.66 -0.31
CA ALA A 21 -12.26 -28.81 -1.63
C ALA A 21 -13.58 -28.03 -1.72
N LYS A 22 -14.44 -28.10 -0.69
CA LYS A 22 -15.69 -27.31 -0.63
C LYS A 22 -15.40 -25.81 -0.62
N PHE A 23 -14.42 -25.37 0.17
CA PHE A 23 -13.99 -23.97 0.20
C PHE A 23 -13.47 -23.53 -1.17
N GLN A 24 -12.59 -24.31 -1.79
CA GLN A 24 -12.06 -24.01 -3.12
C GLN A 24 -13.18 -23.92 -4.16
N ALA A 25 -14.16 -24.82 -4.14
CA ALA A 25 -15.29 -24.78 -5.06
C ALA A 25 -16.12 -23.49 -4.91
N ARG A 26 -16.27 -22.93 -3.70
CA ARG A 26 -16.90 -21.61 -3.48
C ARG A 26 -16.07 -20.50 -4.12
N ILE A 27 -14.76 -20.50 -3.89
CA ILE A 27 -13.81 -19.54 -4.49
C ILE A 27 -13.86 -19.59 -6.03
N ASP A 28 -13.91 -20.79 -6.60
CA ASP A 28 -13.94 -21.01 -8.05
C ASP A 28 -15.21 -20.43 -8.68
N ARG A 29 -16.34 -20.50 -7.96
CA ARG A 29 -17.63 -19.85 -8.32
C ARG A 29 -17.70 -18.35 -8.04
N GLU A 30 -16.59 -17.72 -7.62
CA GLU A 30 -16.50 -16.28 -7.29
C GLU A 30 -17.41 -15.84 -6.13
N GLU A 31 -17.83 -16.78 -5.29
CA GLU A 31 -18.57 -16.47 -4.07
C GLU A 31 -17.65 -15.74 -3.08
N LYS A 32 -18.14 -14.63 -2.51
CA LYS A 32 -17.38 -13.90 -1.48
C LYS A 32 -17.41 -14.67 -0.17
N ILE A 33 -16.26 -14.72 0.48
CA ILE A 33 -16.11 -15.22 1.84
C ILE A 33 -16.38 -14.06 2.79
N GLU A 34 -17.29 -14.24 3.72
CA GLU A 34 -17.70 -13.26 4.73
C GLU A 34 -17.18 -13.63 6.13
N PRO A 35 -17.19 -12.71 7.12
CA PRO A 35 -16.60 -12.95 8.44
C PRO A 35 -17.12 -14.20 9.18
N ASN A 36 -18.41 -14.50 9.00
CA ASN A 36 -19.07 -15.63 9.64
C ASN A 36 -18.94 -16.95 8.86
N ASP A 37 -18.34 -16.92 7.67
CA ASP A 37 -18.07 -18.13 6.90
C ASP A 37 -16.93 -18.93 7.54
N ALA A 38 -17.08 -20.26 7.53
CA ALA A 38 -15.94 -21.13 7.76
C ALA A 38 -14.92 -20.95 6.62
N MET A 39 -13.65 -20.75 6.98
CA MET A 39 -12.54 -20.56 6.05
C MET A 39 -11.27 -21.25 6.57
N PRO A 40 -10.37 -21.73 5.70
CA PRO A 40 -9.11 -22.33 6.11
C PRO A 40 -8.28 -21.38 6.99
N ASN A 41 -7.61 -21.91 8.01
CA ASN A 41 -6.74 -21.13 8.88
C ASN A 41 -5.60 -20.46 8.09
N GLY A 42 -5.01 -21.16 7.12
CA GLY A 42 -4.01 -20.58 6.22
C GLY A 42 -4.53 -19.39 5.41
N TYR A 43 -5.79 -19.45 4.95
CA TYR A 43 -6.46 -18.34 4.26
C TYR A 43 -6.65 -17.13 5.20
N ARG A 44 -7.16 -17.38 6.41
CA ARG A 44 -7.35 -16.35 7.45
C ARG A 44 -6.03 -15.66 7.81
N LYS A 45 -4.99 -16.43 8.14
CA LYS A 45 -3.65 -15.90 8.49
C LYS A 45 -3.04 -15.07 7.36
N THR A 46 -3.14 -15.57 6.12
CA THR A 46 -2.64 -14.86 4.93
C THR A 46 -3.33 -13.50 4.78
N LEU A 47 -4.66 -13.45 4.93
CA LEU A 47 -5.41 -12.19 4.85
C LEU A 47 -5.13 -11.26 6.02
N VAL A 48 -5.05 -11.74 7.27
CA VAL A 48 -4.68 -10.92 8.43
C VAL A 48 -3.32 -10.25 8.16
N ARG A 49 -2.35 -11.02 7.70
CA ARG A 49 -1.03 -10.49 7.34
C ARG A 49 -1.14 -9.46 6.22
N GLN A 50 -1.79 -9.78 5.12
CA GLN A 50 -1.83 -8.89 3.95
C GLN A 50 -2.59 -7.59 4.25
N ILE A 51 -3.79 -7.68 4.83
CA ILE A 51 -4.64 -6.53 5.14
C ILE A 51 -4.01 -5.70 6.28
N GLY A 52 -3.42 -6.34 7.29
CA GLY A 52 -2.71 -5.65 8.36
C GLY A 52 -1.52 -4.85 7.85
N GLN A 53 -0.69 -5.45 6.98
CA GLN A 53 0.43 -4.74 6.36
C GLN A 53 -0.03 -3.68 5.34
N HIS A 54 -1.18 -3.88 4.71
CA HIS A 54 -1.86 -2.85 3.93
C HIS A 54 -2.15 -1.63 4.82
N ALA A 55 -2.87 -1.85 5.93
CA ALA A 55 -3.20 -0.79 6.88
C ALA A 55 -1.95 -0.08 7.42
N HIS A 56 -0.91 -0.82 7.79
CA HIS A 56 0.35 -0.26 8.28
C HIS A 56 0.99 0.70 7.31
N SER A 57 0.85 0.41 6.04
CA SER A 57 1.53 1.18 5.02
C SER A 57 0.78 2.44 4.69
N GLU A 58 -0.55 2.48 4.79
CA GLU A 58 -1.28 3.76 4.81
C GLU A 58 -0.74 4.65 5.95
N ILE A 59 -0.63 4.08 7.15
CA ILE A 59 -0.16 4.82 8.33
C ILE A 59 1.30 5.30 8.21
N VAL A 60 2.17 4.50 7.60
CA VAL A 60 3.59 4.85 7.40
C VAL A 60 3.76 5.77 6.19
N GLY A 61 2.90 5.68 5.18
CA GLY A 61 2.87 6.52 3.98
C GLY A 61 2.63 7.99 4.27
N MET A 62 1.88 8.27 5.33
CA MET A 62 1.67 9.63 5.84
C MET A 62 2.98 10.35 6.23
N LEU A 63 4.07 9.62 6.54
CA LEU A 63 5.33 10.21 7.02
C LEU A 63 6.15 10.91 5.92
N PRO A 64 6.52 10.27 4.78
CA PRO A 64 7.25 10.93 3.71
C PRO A 64 6.49 12.12 3.11
N GLU A 65 5.16 12.07 3.05
CA GLU A 65 4.33 13.18 2.58
C GLU A 65 4.09 14.25 3.64
N GLY A 66 3.84 13.83 4.88
CA GLY A 66 3.72 14.71 6.04
C GLY A 66 4.95 15.60 6.25
N ASN A 67 6.12 15.11 5.87
CA ASN A 67 7.38 15.87 5.82
C ASN A 67 7.22 17.21 5.06
N TRP A 68 6.40 17.27 4.01
CA TRP A 68 6.24 18.44 3.16
C TRP A 68 5.00 19.30 3.44
N ILE A 69 4.11 18.88 4.33
CA ILE A 69 2.88 19.65 4.65
C ILE A 69 3.19 21.10 5.04
N THR A 70 4.21 21.33 5.87
CA THR A 70 4.55 22.69 6.31
C THR A 70 5.29 23.50 5.25
N ARG A 71 5.89 22.84 4.24
CA ARG A 71 6.80 23.41 3.24
C ARG A 71 6.24 23.44 1.81
N ALA A 72 5.01 22.98 1.61
CA ALA A 72 4.36 23.01 0.31
C ALA A 72 4.37 24.45 -0.29
N PRO A 73 4.69 24.61 -1.59
CA PRO A 73 5.05 25.89 -2.19
C PRO A 73 3.85 26.84 -2.42
N SER A 74 2.63 26.36 -2.20
CA SER A 74 1.42 27.20 -2.27
C SER A 74 0.32 26.65 -1.37
N LEU A 75 -0.62 27.51 -0.97
CA LEU A 75 -1.77 27.10 -0.16
C LEU A 75 -2.65 26.07 -0.87
N ARG A 76 -2.82 26.18 -2.20
CA ARG A 76 -3.55 25.19 -3.00
C ARG A 76 -2.92 23.80 -2.88
N ARG A 77 -1.59 23.71 -3.07
CA ARG A 77 -0.89 22.42 -2.97
C ARG A 77 -0.83 21.91 -1.53
N LYS A 78 -0.71 22.81 -0.56
CA LYS A 78 -0.77 22.47 0.88
C LYS A 78 -2.13 21.88 1.27
N ALA A 79 -3.23 22.48 0.83
CA ALA A 79 -4.57 22.00 1.11
C ALA A 79 -4.84 20.63 0.45
N ALA A 80 -4.40 20.44 -0.79
CA ALA A 80 -4.51 19.15 -1.48
C ALA A 80 -3.69 18.05 -0.76
N LEU A 81 -2.46 18.35 -0.34
CA LEU A 81 -1.61 17.41 0.39
C LEU A 81 -2.20 17.05 1.76
N LEU A 82 -2.77 18.03 2.49
CA LEU A 82 -3.48 17.77 3.74
C LEU A 82 -4.67 16.83 3.54
N ALA A 83 -5.47 17.05 2.49
CA ALA A 83 -6.61 16.19 2.16
C ALA A 83 -6.15 14.75 1.82
N LYS A 84 -5.09 14.60 1.02
CA LYS A 84 -4.51 13.28 0.70
C LYS A 84 -4.06 12.54 1.97
N VAL A 85 -3.22 13.17 2.79
CA VAL A 85 -2.68 12.53 4.01
C VAL A 85 -3.79 12.25 5.03
N GLN A 86 -4.86 13.06 5.06
CA GLN A 86 -6.04 12.78 5.85
C GLN A 86 -6.75 11.51 5.36
N ASP A 87 -6.94 11.36 4.04
CA ASP A 87 -7.58 10.20 3.45
C ASP A 87 -6.76 8.93 3.67
N GLU A 88 -5.42 8.96 3.59
CA GLU A 88 -4.55 7.83 3.96
C GLU A 88 -4.81 7.36 5.40
N GLY A 89 -4.97 8.30 6.33
CA GLY A 89 -5.37 7.98 7.70
C GLY A 89 -6.72 7.26 7.76
N GLY A 90 -7.69 7.69 6.95
CA GLY A 90 -9.00 7.04 6.79
C GLY A 90 -8.92 5.65 6.15
N HIS A 91 -8.09 5.48 5.13
CA HIS A 91 -7.87 4.19 4.44
C HIS A 91 -7.27 3.17 5.39
N GLY A 92 -6.28 3.58 6.20
CA GLY A 92 -5.74 2.77 7.29
C GLY A 92 -6.83 2.28 8.24
N LEU A 93 -7.80 3.14 8.61
CA LEU A 93 -8.93 2.75 9.46
C LEU A 93 -9.86 1.74 8.78
N TYR A 94 -10.18 1.91 7.49
CA TYR A 94 -10.98 0.94 6.73
C TYR A 94 -10.31 -0.44 6.68
N LEU A 95 -9.00 -0.45 6.48
CA LEU A 95 -8.21 -1.68 6.38
C LEU A 95 -8.06 -2.38 7.73
N TYR A 96 -7.77 -1.63 8.80
CA TYR A 96 -7.79 -2.20 10.15
C TYR A 96 -9.16 -2.80 10.46
N SER A 97 -10.25 -2.09 10.16
CA SER A 97 -11.62 -2.61 10.35
C SER A 97 -11.86 -3.90 9.56
N ALA A 98 -11.38 -3.98 8.31
CA ALA A 98 -11.50 -5.19 7.51
C ALA A 98 -10.69 -6.36 8.09
N ALA A 99 -9.48 -6.10 8.59
CA ALA A 99 -8.66 -7.12 9.24
C ALA A 99 -9.28 -7.60 10.56
N GLU A 100 -9.89 -6.72 11.35
CA GLU A 100 -10.53 -7.10 12.62
C GLU A 100 -11.67 -8.11 12.45
N THR A 101 -12.34 -8.10 11.30
CA THR A 101 -13.35 -9.12 10.97
C THR A 101 -12.79 -10.55 10.83
N LEU A 102 -11.46 -10.71 10.81
CA LEU A 102 -10.77 -12.01 10.82
C LEU A 102 -10.36 -12.46 12.23
N GLY A 103 -10.61 -11.67 13.27
CA GLY A 103 -10.38 -12.03 14.68
C GLY A 103 -9.07 -11.51 15.28
N VAL A 104 -8.33 -10.67 14.56
CA VAL A 104 -7.19 -9.90 15.11
C VAL A 104 -7.69 -8.55 15.63
N THR A 105 -6.97 -7.90 16.54
CA THR A 105 -7.27 -6.52 16.97
C THR A 105 -6.36 -5.50 16.30
N ARG A 106 -6.84 -4.26 16.15
CA ARG A 106 -6.01 -3.14 15.69
C ARG A 106 -4.81 -2.89 16.60
N GLU A 107 -4.97 -3.03 17.92
CA GLU A 107 -3.89 -2.86 18.89
C GLU A 107 -2.78 -3.88 18.63
N GLN A 108 -3.13 -5.16 18.48
CA GLN A 108 -2.16 -6.21 18.14
C GLN A 108 -1.41 -5.89 16.85
N MET A 109 -2.12 -5.56 15.77
CA MET A 109 -1.46 -5.21 14.50
C MET A 109 -0.55 -3.99 14.67
N THR A 110 -0.96 -2.98 15.45
CA THR A 110 -0.14 -1.80 15.72
C THR A 110 1.14 -2.16 16.48
N GLU A 111 1.06 -3.02 17.49
CA GLU A 111 2.23 -3.54 18.22
C GLU A 111 3.16 -4.35 17.30
N GLU A 112 2.61 -5.15 16.39
CA GLU A 112 3.41 -5.89 15.41
C GLU A 112 4.15 -4.96 14.44
N LEU A 113 3.54 -3.85 14.00
CA LEU A 113 4.21 -2.81 13.22
C LEU A 113 5.34 -2.17 14.03
N LEU A 114 5.06 -1.73 15.26
CA LEU A 114 6.03 -1.01 16.09
C LEU A 114 7.20 -1.92 16.49
N SER A 115 6.96 -3.19 16.79
CA SER A 115 8.03 -4.17 17.07
C SER A 115 8.84 -4.56 15.84
N GLY A 116 8.36 -4.28 14.63
CA GLY A 116 8.97 -4.67 13.36
C GLY A 116 8.66 -6.12 12.95
N LYS A 117 7.76 -6.80 13.67
CA LYS A 117 7.26 -8.15 13.36
C LYS A 117 6.41 -8.13 12.08
N ALA A 118 5.56 -7.11 11.93
CA ALA A 118 4.83 -6.84 10.70
C ALA A 118 5.58 -5.83 9.83
N LYS A 119 5.41 -5.94 8.52
CA LYS A 119 6.02 -5.05 7.53
C LYS A 119 5.03 -3.97 7.07
N TYR A 120 5.55 -3.05 6.27
CA TYR A 120 4.82 -2.09 5.48
C TYR A 120 5.50 -1.99 4.11
N SER A 121 4.91 -1.28 3.15
CA SER A 121 5.45 -1.20 1.80
C SER A 121 6.89 -0.68 1.78
N SER A 122 7.73 -1.32 0.97
CA SER A 122 9.13 -0.91 0.77
C SER A 122 9.27 0.57 0.41
N ILE A 123 8.33 1.11 -0.38
CA ILE A 123 8.37 2.46 -0.96
C ILE A 123 8.44 3.58 0.08
N PHE A 124 7.87 3.38 1.27
CA PHE A 124 7.87 4.42 2.31
C PHE A 124 9.22 4.53 3.05
N ASN A 125 10.20 3.70 2.67
CA ASN A 125 11.57 3.74 3.18
C ASN A 125 12.50 4.67 2.39
N TYR A 126 11.97 5.40 1.41
CA TYR A 126 12.71 6.38 0.62
C TYR A 126 12.44 7.81 1.13
N PRO A 127 13.45 8.71 1.08
CA PRO A 127 13.31 10.08 1.57
C PRO A 127 12.65 11.00 0.54
N THR A 128 12.07 12.10 1.01
CA THR A 128 11.47 13.16 0.17
C THR A 128 12.30 14.46 0.27
N PRO A 129 13.45 14.58 -0.42
CA PRO A 129 14.34 15.74 -0.30
C PRO A 129 13.83 17.02 -0.98
N THR A 130 12.96 16.92 -1.99
CA THR A 130 12.45 18.04 -2.78
C THR A 130 10.92 18.03 -2.88
N TRP A 131 10.32 19.13 -3.33
CA TRP A 131 8.86 19.19 -3.52
C TRP A 131 8.39 18.28 -4.66
N ALA A 132 9.23 18.07 -5.67
CA ALA A 132 8.90 17.17 -6.78
C ALA A 132 8.64 15.73 -6.31
N ASP A 133 9.25 15.31 -5.21
CA ASP A 133 9.01 14.01 -4.58
C ASP A 133 7.54 13.79 -4.21
N ILE A 134 6.83 14.84 -3.80
CA ILE A 134 5.39 14.73 -3.49
C ILE A 134 4.57 14.54 -4.77
N GLY A 135 4.97 15.21 -5.86
CA GLY A 135 4.38 14.97 -7.18
C GLY A 135 4.63 13.54 -7.68
N THR A 136 5.86 13.04 -7.50
CA THR A 136 6.24 11.69 -7.92
C THR A 136 5.64 10.60 -7.05
N ILE A 137 5.51 10.79 -5.73
CA ILE A 137 4.76 9.88 -4.86
C ILE A 137 3.30 9.85 -5.33
N GLY A 138 2.64 11.00 -5.40
CA GLY A 138 1.26 11.07 -5.86
C GLY A 138 1.06 10.48 -7.26
N TRP A 139 2.00 10.62 -8.18
CA TRP A 139 1.86 10.06 -9.52
C TRP A 139 2.26 8.59 -9.65
N LEU A 140 3.52 8.25 -9.37
CA LEU A 140 4.10 6.92 -9.58
C LEU A 140 3.74 5.96 -8.46
N VAL A 141 3.88 6.40 -7.20
CA VAL A 141 3.68 5.52 -6.03
C VAL A 141 2.20 5.20 -5.86
N ASP A 142 1.33 6.21 -5.88
CA ASP A 142 -0.12 5.96 -5.86
C ASP A 142 -0.59 5.29 -7.15
N GLY A 143 0.01 5.60 -8.31
CA GLY A 143 -0.28 4.90 -9.57
C GLY A 143 0.01 3.40 -9.48
N ALA A 144 1.15 3.03 -8.91
CA ALA A 144 1.52 1.64 -8.65
C ALA A 144 0.62 1.01 -7.57
N ALA A 145 0.21 1.77 -6.56
CA ALA A 145 -0.75 1.32 -5.56
C ALA A 145 -2.10 0.99 -6.24
N ILE A 146 -2.72 1.94 -6.93
CA ILE A 146 -3.98 1.79 -7.67
C ILE A 146 -3.94 0.58 -8.61
N MET A 147 -2.85 0.40 -9.37
CA MET A 147 -2.72 -0.75 -10.29
C MET A 147 -2.81 -2.08 -9.56
N ASN A 148 -2.29 -2.18 -8.34
CA ASN A 148 -2.46 -3.36 -7.50
C ASN A 148 -3.81 -3.42 -6.76
N GLN A 149 -4.40 -2.28 -6.39
CA GLN A 149 -5.62 -2.24 -5.58
C GLN A 149 -6.89 -2.52 -6.38
N ILE A 150 -6.97 -2.06 -7.63
CA ILE A 150 -8.14 -2.28 -8.49
C ILE A 150 -8.47 -3.78 -8.61
N PRO A 151 -7.50 -4.68 -8.85
CA PRO A 151 -7.74 -6.13 -8.80
C PRO A 151 -8.28 -6.64 -7.46
N LEU A 152 -7.86 -6.04 -6.34
CA LEU A 152 -8.29 -6.43 -4.98
C LEU A 152 -9.74 -6.04 -4.69
N CYS A 153 -10.35 -5.14 -5.47
CA CYS A 153 -11.81 -4.96 -5.48
C CYS A 153 -12.56 -6.26 -5.82
N ARG A 154 -11.87 -7.26 -6.41
CA ARG A 154 -12.37 -8.61 -6.66
C ARG A 154 -11.71 -9.70 -5.79
N CYS A 155 -11.01 -9.32 -4.72
CA CYS A 155 -10.51 -10.27 -3.72
C CYS A 155 -11.64 -11.19 -3.24
N SER A 156 -11.34 -12.46 -2.97
CA SER A 156 -12.34 -13.44 -2.49
C SER A 156 -12.91 -13.08 -1.12
N TYR A 157 -12.18 -12.35 -0.28
CA TYR A 157 -12.68 -11.91 1.02
C TYR A 157 -13.51 -10.63 0.91
N GLY A 158 -14.80 -10.73 1.25
CA GLY A 158 -15.78 -9.68 1.09
C GLY A 158 -15.41 -8.35 1.76
N PRO A 159 -15.07 -8.33 3.07
CA PRO A 159 -14.70 -7.11 3.76
C PRO A 159 -13.53 -6.37 3.11
N TYR A 160 -12.49 -7.10 2.68
CA TYR A 160 -11.34 -6.50 2.04
C TYR A 160 -11.68 -5.96 0.64
N ALA A 161 -12.42 -6.72 -0.16
CA ALA A 161 -12.88 -6.26 -1.48
C ALA A 161 -13.71 -4.97 -1.38
N ARG A 162 -14.61 -4.86 -0.38
CA ARG A 162 -15.42 -3.66 -0.15
C ARG A 162 -14.61 -2.47 0.35
N ALA A 163 -13.56 -2.69 1.16
CA ALA A 163 -12.64 -1.63 1.55
C ALA A 163 -11.89 -1.08 0.33
N MET A 164 -11.38 -1.97 -0.55
CA MET A 164 -10.69 -1.59 -1.79
C MET A 164 -11.54 -0.77 -2.75
N ILE A 165 -12.85 -1.02 -2.83
CA ILE A 165 -13.75 -0.19 -3.64
C ILE A 165 -13.78 1.26 -3.14
N ARG A 166 -13.74 1.48 -1.82
CA ARG A 166 -13.73 2.84 -1.24
C ARG A 166 -12.37 3.50 -1.41
N VAL A 167 -11.31 2.81 -1.03
CA VAL A 167 -9.92 3.28 -1.16
C VAL A 167 -9.62 3.67 -2.62
N CYS A 168 -9.88 2.79 -3.60
CA CYS A 168 -9.62 3.09 -5.01
C CYS A 168 -10.39 4.32 -5.54
N LYS A 169 -11.62 4.57 -5.04
CA LYS A 169 -12.41 5.74 -5.46
C LYS A 169 -11.75 7.04 -5.00
N GLU A 170 -11.20 7.05 -3.80
CA GLU A 170 -10.57 8.22 -3.19
C GLU A 170 -9.14 8.42 -3.73
N GLU A 171 -8.32 7.37 -3.79
CA GLU A 171 -6.92 7.46 -4.25
C GLU A 171 -6.77 7.91 -5.70
N SER A 172 -7.68 7.52 -6.60
CA SER A 172 -7.57 7.91 -8.01
C SER A 172 -7.61 9.43 -8.22
N PHE A 173 -8.27 10.17 -7.32
CA PHE A 173 -8.27 11.63 -7.32
C PHE A 173 -6.92 12.18 -6.89
N HIS A 174 -6.35 11.65 -5.79
CA HIS A 174 -5.05 12.07 -5.27
C HIS A 174 -3.92 11.79 -6.26
N GLN A 175 -4.01 10.65 -6.96
CA GLN A 175 -3.05 10.28 -7.99
C GLN A 175 -2.98 11.31 -9.12
N ARG A 176 -4.16 11.76 -9.57
CA ARG A 176 -4.25 12.84 -10.57
C ARG A 176 -3.65 14.14 -10.05
N GLN A 177 -3.91 14.49 -8.80
CA GLN A 177 -3.34 15.69 -8.19
C GLN A 177 -1.81 15.63 -8.08
N GLY A 178 -1.23 14.45 -7.84
CA GLY A 178 0.21 14.20 -7.89
C GLY A 178 0.79 14.45 -9.28
N TYR A 179 0.15 13.90 -10.32
CA TYR A 179 0.56 14.13 -11.70
C TYR A 179 0.48 15.62 -12.09
N GLU A 180 -0.56 16.34 -11.66
CA GLU A 180 -0.67 17.79 -11.87
C GLU A 180 0.47 18.61 -11.24
N ILE A 181 1.07 18.14 -10.13
CA ILE A 181 2.26 18.79 -9.56
C ILE A 181 3.41 18.70 -10.56
N LEU A 182 3.64 17.52 -11.14
CA LEU A 182 4.71 17.33 -12.12
C LEU A 182 4.45 18.09 -13.41
N ILE A 183 3.21 18.13 -13.91
CA ILE A 183 2.84 19.03 -15.03
C ILE A 183 3.23 20.48 -14.72
N SER A 184 2.93 20.96 -13.51
CA SER A 184 3.25 22.34 -13.11
C SER A 184 4.76 22.59 -13.07
N LEU A 185 5.55 21.61 -12.64
CA LEU A 185 7.01 21.72 -12.57
C LEU A 185 7.65 21.63 -13.96
N CYS A 186 7.20 20.70 -14.80
CA CYS A 186 7.74 20.48 -16.14
C CYS A 186 7.39 21.62 -17.12
N ASN A 187 6.30 22.35 -16.88
CA ASN A 187 5.93 23.58 -17.62
C ASN A 187 6.47 24.86 -16.96
N GLY A 188 7.27 24.72 -15.90
CA GLY A 188 7.82 25.82 -15.12
C GLY A 188 9.18 26.28 -15.61
N THR A 189 10.07 26.63 -14.67
CA THR A 189 11.48 26.94 -14.98
C THR A 189 12.27 25.67 -15.25
N GLU A 190 13.47 25.83 -15.82
CA GLU A 190 14.39 24.72 -16.05
C GLU A 190 14.76 24.01 -14.73
N GLU A 191 14.97 24.75 -13.64
CA GLU A 191 15.26 24.17 -12.32
C GLU A 191 14.07 23.36 -11.78
N GLN A 192 12.83 23.76 -12.08
CA GLN A 192 11.64 23.00 -11.69
C GLN A 192 11.53 21.70 -12.48
N LYS A 193 11.82 21.73 -13.79
CA LYS A 193 11.86 20.54 -14.62
C LYS A 193 12.99 19.59 -14.20
N GLN A 194 14.18 20.11 -13.88
CA GLN A 194 15.29 19.32 -13.34
C GLN A 194 14.96 18.69 -12.00
N MET A 195 14.24 19.40 -11.11
CA MET A 195 13.76 18.84 -9.85
C MET A 195 12.78 17.68 -10.09
N ALA A 196 11.87 17.81 -11.06
CA ALA A 196 10.99 16.72 -11.48
C ALA A 196 11.77 15.51 -12.03
N GLN A 197 12.79 15.76 -12.86
CA GLN A 197 13.67 14.71 -13.40
C GLN A 197 14.46 14.00 -12.30
N ASP A 198 15.06 14.73 -11.35
CA ASP A 198 15.77 14.12 -10.21
C ASP A 198 14.83 13.25 -9.36
N SER A 199 13.59 13.70 -9.18
CA SER A 199 12.59 12.92 -8.45
C SER A 199 12.26 11.59 -9.14
N ILE A 200 11.91 11.59 -10.44
CA ILE A 200 11.66 10.32 -11.15
C ILE A 200 12.90 9.41 -11.18
N ASN A 201 14.11 9.97 -11.29
CA ASN A 201 15.36 9.21 -11.25
C ASN A 201 15.48 8.36 -9.97
N ARG A 202 15.03 8.90 -8.84
CA ARG A 202 15.12 8.25 -7.53
C ARG A 202 13.95 7.32 -7.22
N TRP A 203 12.76 7.59 -7.77
CA TRP A 203 11.52 6.90 -7.39
C TRP A 203 11.05 5.83 -8.39
N TRP A 204 11.54 5.83 -9.63
CA TRP A 204 11.12 4.87 -10.66
C TRP A 204 11.28 3.41 -10.21
N TRP A 205 12.51 2.98 -9.90
CA TRP A 205 12.78 1.61 -9.49
C TRP A 205 12.09 1.23 -8.17
N PRO A 206 12.09 2.08 -7.12
CA PRO A 206 11.30 1.82 -5.93
C PRO A 206 9.80 1.62 -6.20
N ALA A 207 9.20 2.38 -7.12
CA ALA A 207 7.80 2.20 -7.50
C ALA A 207 7.57 0.83 -8.17
N LEU A 208 8.47 0.38 -9.04
CA LEU A 208 8.40 -0.96 -9.64
C LEU A 208 8.57 -2.09 -8.62
N MET A 209 9.39 -1.88 -7.59
CA MET A 209 9.55 -2.83 -6.49
C MET A 209 8.26 -3.01 -5.67
N MET A 210 7.31 -2.05 -5.70
CA MET A 210 6.04 -2.16 -4.98
C MET A 210 5.20 -3.37 -5.39
N PHE A 211 5.36 -3.83 -6.64
CA PHE A 211 4.70 -5.02 -7.17
C PHE A 211 5.26 -6.32 -6.60
N GLY A 212 6.32 -6.28 -5.78
CA GLY A 212 6.91 -7.45 -5.12
C GLY A 212 7.92 -8.18 -6.00
N PRO A 213 8.49 -9.30 -5.52
CA PRO A 213 9.50 -10.08 -6.24
C PRO A 213 8.92 -10.70 -7.53
N HIS A 214 9.79 -11.17 -8.41
CA HIS A 214 9.40 -11.97 -9.57
C HIS A 214 8.49 -13.14 -9.19
N ASP A 215 7.62 -13.55 -10.10
CA ASP A 215 6.67 -14.63 -9.85
C ASP A 215 7.39 -15.95 -9.50
N ALA A 216 8.54 -16.20 -10.13
CA ALA A 216 9.41 -17.36 -9.87
C ALA A 216 9.98 -17.40 -8.43
N GLU A 217 10.09 -16.25 -7.77
CA GLU A 217 10.61 -16.11 -6.41
C GLU A 217 9.50 -15.89 -5.37
N SER A 218 8.23 -15.90 -5.80
CA SER A 218 7.08 -15.63 -4.95
C SER A 218 6.41 -16.92 -4.49
N SER A 219 7.04 -17.60 -3.52
CA SER A 219 6.58 -18.87 -2.93
C SER A 219 5.12 -18.90 -2.45
N HIS A 220 4.54 -17.74 -2.11
CA HIS A 220 3.16 -17.62 -1.61
C HIS A 220 2.16 -17.14 -2.67
N SER A 221 2.62 -16.82 -3.88
CA SER A 221 1.75 -16.32 -4.95
C SER A 221 0.80 -17.39 -5.47
N GLU A 222 1.24 -18.64 -5.61
CA GLU A 222 0.40 -19.72 -6.15
C GLU A 222 -0.87 -19.94 -5.30
N GLN A 223 -0.70 -20.13 -3.99
CA GLN A 223 -1.83 -20.35 -3.09
C GLN A 223 -2.74 -19.12 -2.98
N SER A 224 -2.16 -17.91 -2.97
CA SER A 224 -2.93 -16.65 -2.93
C SER A 224 -3.74 -16.43 -4.21
N MET A 225 -3.23 -16.86 -5.37
CA MET A 225 -3.94 -16.84 -6.65
C MET A 225 -5.05 -17.91 -6.67
N LYS A 226 -4.76 -19.13 -6.20
CA LYS A 226 -5.74 -20.22 -6.10
C LYS A 226 -6.93 -19.85 -5.19
N TRP A 227 -6.66 -19.20 -4.07
CA TRP A 227 -7.70 -18.65 -3.19
C TRP A 227 -8.31 -17.33 -3.69
N LYS A 228 -7.89 -16.82 -4.86
CA LYS A 228 -8.32 -15.54 -5.44
C LYS A 228 -8.20 -14.36 -4.47
N ILE A 229 -7.24 -14.42 -3.55
CA ILE A 229 -6.80 -13.29 -2.73
C ILE A 229 -6.07 -12.30 -3.66
N LYS A 230 -5.14 -12.84 -4.46
CA LYS A 230 -4.44 -12.17 -5.55
C LYS A 230 -5.11 -12.58 -6.87
N ARG A 231 -5.24 -11.65 -7.83
CA ARG A 231 -5.96 -11.88 -9.11
C ARG A 231 -5.08 -11.84 -10.34
N PHE A 232 -3.94 -11.17 -10.25
CA PHE A 232 -2.93 -11.04 -11.29
C PHE A 232 -1.57 -11.22 -10.65
N SER A 233 -0.59 -11.69 -11.43
CA SER A 233 0.76 -11.93 -10.93
C SER A 233 1.51 -10.62 -10.63
N ASN A 234 2.68 -10.72 -9.96
CA ASN A 234 3.48 -9.52 -9.64
C ASN A 234 4.03 -8.90 -10.94
N ASP A 235 4.59 -9.74 -11.79
CA ASP A 235 5.21 -9.32 -13.04
C ASP A 235 4.16 -8.79 -14.03
N GLU A 236 2.96 -9.39 -14.08
CA GLU A 236 1.87 -8.91 -14.92
C GLU A 236 1.43 -7.49 -14.54
N LEU A 237 1.24 -7.22 -13.24
CA LEU A 237 0.84 -5.88 -12.78
C LEU A 237 1.96 -4.86 -12.97
N ARG A 238 3.22 -5.26 -12.76
CA ARG A 238 4.38 -4.40 -13.01
C ARG A 238 4.46 -4.00 -14.49
N GLN A 239 4.31 -4.96 -15.41
CA GLN A 239 4.33 -4.69 -16.85
C GLN A 239 3.21 -3.73 -17.25
N LYS A 240 1.97 -3.96 -16.78
CA LYS A 240 0.85 -3.03 -17.03
C LYS A 240 1.11 -1.63 -16.51
N PHE A 241 1.75 -1.51 -15.35
CA PHE A 241 2.15 -0.21 -14.81
C PHE A 241 3.18 0.48 -15.69
N ILE A 242 4.22 -0.21 -16.13
CA ILE A 242 5.24 0.34 -17.03
C ILE A 242 4.59 0.83 -18.32
N ASP A 243 3.81 -0.03 -18.98
CA ASP A 243 3.14 0.28 -20.26
C ASP A 243 2.21 1.50 -20.14
N ALA A 244 1.53 1.66 -19.00
CA ALA A 244 0.66 2.81 -18.76
C ALA A 244 1.42 4.09 -18.38
N THR A 245 2.60 3.98 -17.78
CA THR A 245 3.28 5.10 -17.11
C THR A 245 4.38 5.73 -17.95
N VAL A 246 5.10 4.96 -18.77
CA VAL A 246 6.14 5.51 -19.65
C VAL A 246 5.61 6.60 -20.59
N PRO A 247 4.45 6.42 -21.28
CA PRO A 247 3.89 7.49 -22.10
C PRO A 247 3.54 8.77 -21.32
N GLN A 248 3.23 8.64 -20.03
CA GLN A 248 2.97 9.79 -19.16
C GLN A 248 4.27 10.54 -18.83
N ALA A 249 5.39 9.83 -18.62
CA ALA A 249 6.71 10.45 -18.46
C ALA A 249 7.14 11.19 -19.74
N GLU A 250 6.95 10.54 -20.90
CA GLU A 250 7.23 11.12 -22.22
C GLU A 250 6.42 12.40 -22.47
N TYR A 251 5.13 12.40 -22.10
CA TYR A 251 4.28 13.59 -22.19
C TYR A 251 4.81 14.78 -21.38
N LEU A 252 5.40 14.52 -20.20
CA LEU A 252 6.03 15.55 -19.37
C LEU A 252 7.41 15.99 -19.90
N GLY A 253 7.91 15.34 -20.96
CA GLY A 253 9.26 15.54 -21.48
C GLY A 253 10.34 15.16 -20.46
N LEU A 254 10.05 14.14 -19.62
CA LEU A 254 10.98 13.52 -18.68
C LEU A 254 11.51 12.21 -19.26
N THR A 255 12.69 11.80 -18.80
CA THR A 255 13.26 10.48 -19.11
C THR A 255 13.04 9.51 -17.95
N VAL A 256 12.82 8.25 -18.28
CA VAL A 256 12.79 7.15 -17.29
C VAL A 256 14.23 6.67 -17.07
N PRO A 257 14.69 6.47 -15.81
CA PRO A 257 16.07 6.11 -15.49
C PRO A 257 16.36 4.61 -15.72
N ASP A 258 16.09 4.15 -16.94
CA ASP A 258 16.26 2.76 -17.37
C ASP A 258 16.85 2.72 -18.78
N PRO A 259 18.18 2.49 -18.92
CA PRO A 259 18.85 2.44 -20.23
C PRO A 259 18.35 1.31 -21.14
N ASP A 260 17.77 0.25 -20.58
CA ASP A 260 17.27 -0.91 -21.32
C ASP A 260 15.79 -0.77 -21.69
N LEU A 261 15.15 0.33 -21.27
CA LEU A 261 13.75 0.61 -21.58
C LEU A 261 13.57 0.84 -23.09
N LYS A 262 12.79 -0.04 -23.71
CA LYS A 262 12.53 0.04 -25.16
C LYS A 262 11.11 -0.40 -25.49
N TRP A 263 10.48 0.33 -26.41
CA TRP A 263 9.21 -0.10 -26.98
C TRP A 263 9.41 -1.39 -27.79
N ASN A 264 8.58 -2.39 -27.51
CA ASN A 264 8.55 -3.67 -28.17
C ASN A 264 7.15 -3.89 -28.78
N PRO A 265 7.01 -3.86 -30.12
CA PRO A 265 5.70 -3.98 -30.78
C PRO A 265 5.10 -5.39 -30.66
N ASP A 266 5.91 -6.42 -30.40
CA ASP A 266 5.46 -7.82 -30.36
C ASP A 266 4.84 -8.21 -29.01
N LYS A 267 5.01 -7.37 -27.98
CA LYS A 267 4.40 -7.58 -26.66
C LYS A 267 2.87 -7.51 -26.71
N ASN A 268 2.24 -8.09 -25.69
CA ASN A 268 0.79 -8.00 -25.45
C ASN A 268 -0.05 -8.44 -26.68
N ASP A 269 0.30 -9.59 -27.27
CA ASP A 269 -0.31 -10.14 -28.49
C ASP A 269 -0.26 -9.16 -29.68
N GLY A 270 0.88 -8.49 -29.88
CA GLY A 270 1.10 -7.53 -30.96
C GLY A 270 0.50 -6.14 -30.73
N LYS A 271 -0.01 -5.85 -29.52
CA LYS A 271 -0.47 -4.49 -29.14
C LYS A 271 0.67 -3.57 -28.71
N GLY A 272 1.85 -4.16 -28.49
CA GLY A 272 3.04 -3.49 -28.01
C GLY A 272 3.07 -3.26 -26.50
N GLY A 273 4.26 -2.98 -26.01
CA GLY A 273 4.57 -2.68 -24.60
C GLY A 273 6.06 -2.38 -24.44
N TYR A 274 6.52 -2.05 -23.25
CA TYR A 274 7.94 -1.74 -23.01
C TYR A 274 8.68 -2.94 -22.43
N ASP A 275 9.84 -3.28 -22.98
CA ASP A 275 10.88 -4.00 -22.25
C ASP A 275 11.54 -3.04 -21.27
N HIS A 276 11.98 -3.55 -20.12
CA HIS A 276 12.62 -2.77 -19.05
C HIS A 276 13.85 -3.50 -18.53
N GLY A 277 14.79 -2.77 -17.93
CA GLY A 277 16.01 -3.30 -17.32
C GLY A 277 15.75 -4.08 -16.03
N GLU A 278 16.81 -4.68 -15.49
CA GLU A 278 16.72 -5.49 -14.27
C GLU A 278 16.50 -4.62 -13.02
N ILE A 279 15.61 -5.08 -12.14
CA ILE A 279 15.40 -4.47 -10.82
C ILE A 279 16.54 -4.90 -9.89
N ASP A 280 17.08 -3.96 -9.11
CA ASP A 280 18.02 -4.29 -8.03
C ASP A 280 17.28 -5.05 -6.90
N TRP A 281 17.25 -6.38 -7.01
CA TRP A 281 16.61 -7.26 -6.03
C TRP A 281 17.37 -7.31 -4.70
N ASP A 282 18.68 -7.04 -4.70
CA ASP A 282 19.48 -6.93 -3.47
C ASP A 282 19.07 -5.70 -2.67
N GLU A 283 18.83 -4.56 -3.33
CA GLU A 283 18.20 -3.39 -2.71
C GLU A 283 16.82 -3.72 -2.17
N PHE A 284 15.96 -4.34 -2.99
CA PHE A 284 14.61 -4.71 -2.58
C PHE A 284 14.61 -5.51 -1.27
N TRP A 285 15.39 -6.59 -1.20
CA TRP A 285 15.46 -7.44 -0.02
C TRP A 285 16.11 -6.75 1.16
N ARG A 286 17.11 -5.89 0.94
CA ARG A 286 17.72 -5.05 1.99
C ARG A 286 16.66 -4.13 2.62
N VAL A 287 15.84 -3.47 1.81
CA VAL A 287 14.76 -2.57 2.28
C VAL A 287 13.67 -3.35 3.02
N VAL A 288 13.19 -4.47 2.48
CA VAL A 288 12.16 -5.32 3.12
C VAL A 288 12.63 -5.87 4.47
N LYS A 289 13.93 -6.20 4.59
CA LYS A 289 14.54 -6.67 5.85
C LYS A 289 14.75 -5.58 6.90
N GLY A 290 14.52 -4.31 6.56
CA GLY A 290 14.61 -3.20 7.52
C GLY A 290 15.91 -2.38 7.42
N HIS A 291 16.70 -2.57 6.36
CA HIS A 291 18.01 -1.94 6.17
C HIS A 291 18.02 -0.92 5.02
N GLY A 292 16.87 -0.43 4.60
CA GLY A 292 16.74 0.70 3.69
C GLY A 292 16.92 2.05 4.39
N LYS A 293 16.99 3.11 3.59
CA LYS A 293 17.44 4.43 4.02
C LYS A 293 16.62 5.02 5.17
N MET A 294 15.29 4.88 5.15
CA MET A 294 14.41 5.47 6.15
C MET A 294 13.77 4.46 7.12
N ASN A 295 14.00 3.15 7.00
CA ASN A 295 13.30 2.12 7.79
C ASN A 295 13.34 2.40 9.31
N ARG A 296 14.54 2.67 9.83
CA ARG A 296 14.76 2.98 11.25
C ARG A 296 13.98 4.22 11.66
N ASP A 297 14.05 5.27 10.85
CA ASP A 297 13.46 6.57 11.17
C ASP A 297 11.92 6.48 11.13
N ARG A 298 11.33 5.77 10.15
CA ARG A 298 9.88 5.52 10.09
C ARG A 298 9.37 4.83 11.35
N ILE A 299 9.99 3.73 11.77
CA ILE A 299 9.58 3.01 12.97
C ILE A 299 9.83 3.83 14.23
N LYS A 300 10.96 4.56 14.31
CA LYS A 300 11.25 5.46 15.42
C LYS A 300 10.16 6.52 15.59
N ASP A 301 9.74 7.17 14.50
CA ASP A 301 8.70 8.21 14.54
C ASP A 301 7.34 7.64 14.96
N ARG A 302 6.99 6.44 14.46
CA ARG A 302 5.76 5.74 14.88
C ARG A 302 5.79 5.34 16.34
N LYS A 303 6.91 4.80 16.84
CA LYS A 303 7.08 4.46 18.27
C LYS A 303 6.98 5.71 19.14
N LYS A 304 7.69 6.78 18.77
CA LYS A 304 7.64 8.04 19.51
C LYS A 304 6.21 8.56 19.63
N ALA A 305 5.45 8.58 18.52
CA ALA A 305 4.05 9.00 18.54
C ALA A 305 3.16 8.08 19.41
N TRP A 306 3.44 6.79 19.42
CA TRP A 306 2.74 5.83 20.27
C TRP A 306 3.05 6.05 21.76
N ASP A 307 4.33 6.13 22.11
CA ASP A 307 4.80 6.25 23.49
C ASP A 307 4.39 7.61 24.09
N ASP A 308 4.66 8.71 23.38
CA ASP A 308 4.29 10.06 23.84
C ASP A 308 2.76 10.25 23.91
N GLY A 309 2.00 9.48 23.11
CA GLY A 309 0.55 9.50 23.11
C GLY A 309 -0.09 8.61 24.18
N ALA A 310 0.68 7.88 24.98
CA ALA A 310 0.15 6.93 25.97
C ALA A 310 -0.81 7.60 26.96
N TRP A 311 -0.40 8.74 27.53
CA TRP A 311 -1.22 9.49 28.49
C TRP A 311 -2.55 9.97 27.88
N VAL A 312 -2.60 10.26 26.57
CA VAL A 312 -3.85 10.66 25.89
C VAL A 312 -4.80 9.47 25.80
N ARG A 313 -4.29 8.29 25.45
CA ARG A 313 -5.09 7.05 25.39
C ARG A 313 -5.61 6.66 26.77
N GLU A 314 -4.76 6.71 27.79
CA GLU A 314 -5.14 6.45 29.18
C GLU A 314 -6.18 7.46 29.69
N ALA A 315 -6.01 8.74 29.38
CA ALA A 315 -6.97 9.78 29.75
C ALA A 315 -8.34 9.58 29.09
N ALA A 316 -8.37 9.20 27.81
CA ALA A 316 -9.61 8.90 27.09
C ALA A 316 -10.36 7.70 27.71
N LEU A 317 -9.63 6.63 28.04
CA LEU A 317 -10.20 5.46 28.70
C LEU A 317 -10.78 5.79 30.08
N ALA A 318 -10.00 6.45 30.94
CA ALA A 318 -10.44 6.84 32.28
C ALA A 318 -11.64 7.82 32.24
N HIS A 319 -11.72 8.68 31.22
CA HIS A 319 -12.88 9.55 31.01
C HIS A 319 -14.13 8.73 30.65
N ALA A 320 -14.00 7.78 29.73
CA ALA A 320 -15.10 6.92 29.29
C ALA A 320 -15.65 6.05 30.44
N GLU A 321 -14.77 5.46 31.26
CA GLU A 321 -15.14 4.66 32.44
C GLU A 321 -15.96 5.48 33.45
N LYS A 322 -15.50 6.70 33.78
CA LYS A 322 -16.23 7.61 34.68
C LYS A 322 -17.60 7.98 34.12
N ARG A 323 -17.70 8.15 32.80
CA ARG A 323 -18.96 8.45 32.12
C ARG A 323 -19.93 7.27 32.15
N ALA A 324 -19.45 6.06 31.90
CA ALA A 324 -20.25 4.84 31.97
C ALA A 324 -20.78 4.61 33.40
N ALA A 325 -19.91 4.75 34.42
CA ALA A 325 -20.30 4.57 35.83
C ALA A 325 -21.43 5.53 36.27
N ARG A 326 -21.35 6.81 35.85
CA ARG A 326 -22.42 7.80 36.12
C ARG A 326 -23.74 7.46 35.42
N GLN A 327 -23.69 6.96 34.19
CA GLN A 327 -24.91 6.54 33.48
C GLN A 327 -25.58 5.35 34.15
N THR A 328 -24.80 4.36 34.62
CA THR A 328 -25.34 3.22 35.35
C THR A 328 -25.95 3.62 36.68
N GLN A 329 -25.32 4.55 37.42
CA GLN A 329 -25.90 5.10 38.66
C GLN A 329 -27.23 5.81 38.41
N HIS A 330 -27.31 6.68 37.40
CA HIS A 330 -28.56 7.36 37.04
C HIS A 330 -29.66 6.43 36.51
N ALA A 331 -29.32 5.28 35.92
CA ALA A 331 -30.30 4.31 35.46
C ALA A 331 -30.82 3.38 36.58
N ALA A 332 -30.13 3.35 37.72
CA ALA A 332 -30.51 2.57 38.90
C ALA A 332 -31.34 3.37 39.93
N GLU A 333 -31.38 4.70 39.79
CA GLU A 333 -32.24 5.64 40.54
C GLU A 333 -33.62 5.78 39.90
#